data_AF-A0A167TWL0-F1
#
_entry.id   AF-A0A167TWL0-F1
#
_cell.length_a   1.000
_cell.length_b   1.000
_cell.length_c   1.000
_cell.angle_alpha   90.00
_cell.angle_beta   90.00
_cell.angle_gamma   90.00
#
_symmetry.space_group_name_H-M   'P 1'
#
loop_
_entity.id
_entity.type
_entity.pdbx_description
1 polymer ?
#
loop_
_entity_poly.entity_id
_entity_poly.type
_entity_poly.pdbx_seq_one_letter_code
_entity_poly.pdbx_strand_id
1 'polypeptide(L)'
;EDEITSVSFSPDGSKIVSVSLDKTVRVWDAITGQAALPPLEGHKERIYSLSFSPDGSKIVSGSWDETVRVWDVITGQAALPPLEGHEHLLYPVFFSPDGSKIVSGDGNTVRVWDAVTG
;
A
#
# COMPACT_ATOMS: atom_id res chain seq x y z
N GLU A 1 -0.52 21.78 -2.14
CA GLU A 1 -0.98 20.73 -1.22
C GLU A 1 -1.49 19.60 -2.07
N ASP A 2 -1.01 18.37 -1.86
CA ASP A 2 -1.51 17.19 -2.54
C ASP A 2 -2.52 16.47 -1.65
N GLU A 3 -3.55 15.91 -2.26
CA GLU A 3 -4.69 15.30 -1.57
C GLU A 3 -4.33 13.93 -1.01
N ILE A 4 -4.70 13.68 0.26
CA ILE A 4 -4.63 12.35 0.86
C ILE A 4 -5.83 11.55 0.34
N THR A 5 -5.56 10.45 -0.37
CA THR A 5 -6.59 9.65 -1.04
C THR A 5 -7.08 8.48 -0.20
N SER A 6 -6.26 7.99 0.73
CA SER A 6 -6.63 6.89 1.63
C SER A 6 -5.84 6.92 2.93
N VAL A 7 -6.44 6.42 4.01
CA VAL A 7 -5.84 6.26 5.33
C VAL A 7 -6.25 4.92 5.95
N SER A 8 -5.39 4.31 6.77
CA SER A 8 -5.73 3.09 7.51
C SER A 8 -4.93 2.98 8.81
N PHE A 9 -5.51 2.31 9.81
CA PHE A 9 -4.80 1.87 11.00
C PHE A 9 -4.15 0.51 10.77
N SER A 10 -3.01 0.26 11.43
CA SER A 10 -2.49 -1.09 11.55
C SER A 10 -3.44 -1.98 12.36
N PRO A 11 -3.40 -3.31 12.19
CA PRO A 11 -4.30 -4.22 12.92
C PRO A 11 -4.19 -4.13 14.45
N ASP A 12 -3.00 -3.83 14.96
CA ASP A 12 -2.73 -3.61 16.38
C ASP A 12 -3.04 -2.17 16.85
N GLY A 13 -3.43 -1.28 15.92
CA GLY A 13 -3.71 0.13 16.16
C GLY A 13 -2.50 1.00 16.48
N SER A 14 -1.27 0.46 16.43
CA SER A 14 -0.07 1.20 16.81
C SER A 14 0.42 2.18 15.74
N LYS A 15 0.01 1.99 14.48
CA LYS A 15 0.42 2.81 13.34
C LYS A 15 -0.78 3.30 12.53
N ILE A 16 -0.59 4.45 11.89
CA ILE A 16 -1.47 4.96 10.84
C ILE A 16 -0.65 5.00 9.56
N VAL A 17 -1.28 4.70 8.44
CA VAL A 17 -0.70 4.90 7.11
C VAL A 17 -1.64 5.72 6.24
N SER A 18 -1.05 6.45 5.29
CA SER A 18 -1.80 7.15 4.26
C SER A 18 -1.08 7.06 2.94
N VAL A 19 -1.84 7.32 1.89
CA VAL A 19 -1.33 7.53 0.54
C VAL A 19 -1.90 8.82 -0.03
N SER A 20 -1.16 9.40 -0.98
CA SER A 20 -1.42 10.74 -1.48
C SER A 20 -1.19 10.85 -2.99
N LEU A 21 -1.76 11.90 -3.58
CA LEU A 21 -1.48 12.31 -4.95
C LEU A 21 -0.02 12.74 -5.15
N ASP A 22 0.72 13.02 -4.06
CA ASP A 22 2.17 13.29 -4.07
C ASP A 22 3.04 12.05 -4.35
N LYS A 23 2.40 10.89 -4.62
CA LYS A 23 3.05 9.62 -4.98
C LYS A 23 3.76 8.94 -3.81
N THR A 24 3.52 9.37 -2.58
CA THR A 24 4.14 8.80 -1.38
C THR A 24 3.15 8.02 -0.51
N VAL A 25 3.68 6.98 0.15
CA VAL A 25 3.05 6.37 1.33
C VAL A 25 3.68 6.99 2.58
N ARG A 26 2.90 7.31 3.59
CA ARG A 26 3.40 7.85 4.85
C ARG A 26 2.95 6.99 6.01
N VAL A 27 3.82 6.85 7.02
CA VAL A 27 3.59 6.01 8.19
C VAL A 27 3.78 6.86 9.45
N TRP A 28 2.80 6.83 10.34
CA TRP A 28 2.84 7.53 11.62
C TRP A 28 2.68 6.56 12.78
N ASP A 29 3.27 6.93 13.90
CA ASP A 29 2.95 6.34 15.18
C ASP A 29 1.60 6.91 15.65
N ALA A 30 0.64 6.01 15.92
CA ALA A 30 -0.73 6.40 16.21
C ALA A 30 -0.89 7.08 17.59
N ILE A 31 0.06 6.86 18.51
CA ILE A 31 -0.01 7.37 19.88
C ILE A 31 0.56 8.78 19.95
N THR A 32 1.71 9.00 19.32
CA THR A 32 2.44 10.27 19.34
C THR A 32 2.06 11.20 18.21
N GLY A 33 1.47 10.67 17.13
CA GLY A 33 1.17 11.42 15.91
C GLY A 33 2.41 11.79 15.10
N GLN A 34 3.59 11.28 15.46
CA GLN A 34 4.84 11.56 14.78
C GLN A 34 5.05 10.62 13.60
N ALA A 35 5.81 11.07 12.59
CA ALA A 35 6.20 10.20 11.48
C ALA A 35 7.06 9.06 12.01
N ALA A 36 6.64 7.82 11.76
CA ALA A 36 7.36 6.62 12.20
C ALA A 36 8.47 6.23 11.21
N LEU A 37 8.32 6.62 9.94
CA LEU A 37 9.28 6.40 8.86
C LEU A 37 9.37 7.65 7.97
N PRO A 38 10.46 7.82 7.20
CA PRO A 38 10.46 8.71 6.04
C PRO A 38 9.32 8.36 5.07
N PRO A 39 8.87 9.28 4.20
CA PRO A 39 7.94 8.95 3.13
C PRO A 39 8.46 7.78 2.29
N LEU A 40 7.59 6.81 2.02
CA LEU A 40 7.94 5.68 1.17
C LEU A 40 7.74 6.11 -0.27
N GLU A 41 8.86 6.20 -0.98
CA GLU A 41 8.92 6.64 -2.37
C GLU A 41 9.12 5.45 -3.31
N GLY A 42 8.58 5.58 -4.51
CA GLY A 42 8.84 4.63 -5.60
C GLY A 42 7.73 4.56 -6.62
N HIS A 43 6.48 4.87 -6.24
CA HIS A 43 5.42 5.04 -7.20
C HIS A 43 5.73 6.19 -8.16
N LYS A 44 5.43 5.99 -9.44
CA LYS A 44 5.67 6.99 -10.49
C LYS A 44 4.47 7.89 -10.72
N GLU A 45 3.31 7.51 -10.18
CA GLU A 45 2.07 8.27 -10.28
C GLU A 45 1.23 8.18 -8.99
N ARG A 46 0.16 8.96 -8.96
CA ARG A 46 -0.77 9.11 -7.84
C ARG A 46 -1.22 7.77 -7.28
N ILE A 47 -1.28 7.68 -5.96
CA ILE A 47 -1.72 6.48 -5.25
C ILE A 47 -3.17 6.67 -4.81
N TYR A 48 -4.00 5.64 -4.97
CA TYR A 48 -5.45 5.72 -4.69
C TYR A 48 -5.93 4.77 -3.61
N SER A 49 -5.17 3.70 -3.35
CA SER A 49 -5.56 2.71 -2.38
C SER A 49 -4.36 2.20 -1.60
N LEU A 50 -4.63 1.86 -0.33
CA LEU A 50 -3.68 1.21 0.56
C LEU A 50 -4.41 0.20 1.45
N SER A 51 -3.66 -0.76 1.99
CA SER A 51 -4.12 -1.62 3.08
C SER A 51 -2.94 -2.20 3.85
N PHE A 52 -3.16 -2.56 5.12
CA PHE A 52 -2.21 -3.34 5.91
C PHE A 52 -2.41 -4.84 5.67
N SER A 53 -1.32 -5.60 5.77
CA SER A 53 -1.42 -7.05 5.96
C SER A 53 -2.06 -7.37 7.33
N PRO A 54 -2.73 -8.53 7.48
CA PRO A 54 -3.39 -8.89 8.74
C PRO A 54 -2.47 -8.98 9.95
N ASP A 55 -1.19 -9.30 9.73
CA ASP A 55 -0.15 -9.33 10.76
C ASP A 55 0.49 -7.94 11.02
N GLY A 56 0.11 -6.92 10.24
CA GLY A 56 0.63 -5.56 10.33
C GLY A 56 2.08 -5.40 9.83
N SER A 57 2.71 -6.44 9.29
CA SER A 57 4.12 -6.39 8.87
C SER A 57 4.34 -5.71 7.52
N LYS A 58 3.30 -5.64 6.69
CA LYS A 58 3.36 -5.09 5.33
C LYS A 58 2.25 -4.08 5.06
N ILE A 59 2.52 -3.18 4.13
CA ILE A 59 1.53 -2.31 3.50
C ILE A 59 1.47 -2.68 2.03
N VAL A 60 0.27 -2.71 1.46
CA VAL A 60 0.07 -2.78 0.00
C VAL A 60 -0.49 -1.44 -0.47
N SER A 61 -0.03 -0.94 -1.62
CA SER A 61 -0.54 0.29 -2.25
C SER A 61 -0.79 0.09 -3.74
N GLY A 62 -1.86 0.70 -4.24
CA GLY A 62 -2.24 0.68 -5.66
C GLY A 62 -2.21 2.08 -6.28
N SER A 63 -1.55 2.22 -7.44
CA SER A 63 -1.27 3.51 -8.08
C SER A 63 -1.64 3.54 -9.56
N TRP A 64 -1.88 4.74 -10.06
CA TRP A 64 -2.03 5.00 -11.49
C TRP A 64 -0.73 4.81 -12.28
N ASP A 65 0.37 4.42 -11.64
CA ASP A 65 1.55 3.93 -12.38
C ASP A 65 1.39 2.47 -12.83
N GLU A 66 0.18 1.93 -12.73
CA GLU A 66 -0.20 0.58 -13.17
C GLU A 66 0.38 -0.54 -12.30
N THR A 67 1.00 -0.17 -11.16
CA THR A 67 1.62 -1.12 -10.24
C THR A 67 0.90 -1.23 -8.91
N VAL A 68 0.94 -2.43 -8.35
CA VAL A 68 0.75 -2.66 -6.92
C VAL A 68 2.13 -2.76 -6.27
N ARG A 69 2.34 -2.07 -5.16
CA ARG A 69 3.59 -2.16 -4.38
C ARG A 69 3.34 -2.70 -3.00
N VAL A 70 4.31 -3.47 -2.52
CA VAL A 70 4.30 -4.04 -1.16
C VAL A 70 5.50 -3.48 -0.41
N TRP A 71 5.23 -2.93 0.77
CA TRP A 71 6.22 -2.24 1.61
C TRP A 71 6.37 -2.98 2.93
N ASP A 72 7.60 -3.06 3.42
CA ASP A 72 7.90 -3.53 4.76
C ASP A 72 7.71 -2.38 5.76
N VAL A 73 6.90 -2.60 6.79
CA VAL A 73 6.49 -1.56 7.76
C VAL A 73 7.61 -1.17 8.72
N ILE A 74 8.64 -1.99 8.87
CA ILE A 74 9.76 -1.75 9.79
C ILE A 74 10.86 -0.95 9.09
N THR A 75 11.19 -1.33 7.86
CA THR A 75 12.28 -0.73 7.09
C THR A 75 11.83 0.39 6.17
N GLY A 76 10.55 0.42 5.80
CA GLY A 76 10.02 1.31 4.77
C GLY A 76 10.46 0.96 3.35
N GLN A 77 11.12 -0.18 3.15
CA GLN A 77 11.59 -0.60 1.84
C GLN A 77 10.55 -1.43 1.10
N ALA A 78 10.66 -1.49 -0.23
CA ALA A 78 9.86 -2.40 -1.02
C ALA A 78 10.15 -3.85 -0.61
N ALA A 79 9.12 -4.58 -0.18
CA ALA A 79 9.21 -5.97 0.22
C ALA A 79 9.21 -6.93 -0.99
N LEU A 80 8.65 -6.48 -2.12
CA LEU A 80 8.59 -7.20 -3.39
C LEU A 80 8.89 -6.25 -4.56
N PRO A 81 9.28 -6.78 -5.73
CA PRO A 81 9.21 -6.02 -6.97
C PRO A 81 7.80 -5.48 -7.21
N PRO A 82 7.63 -4.36 -7.95
CA PRO A 82 6.31 -3.89 -8.34
C PRO A 82 5.53 -4.99 -9.07
N LEU A 83 4.27 -5.18 -8.69
CA LEU A 83 3.39 -6.15 -9.32
C LEU A 83 2.73 -5.49 -10.53
N GLU A 84 3.10 -5.96 -11.71
CA GLU A 84 2.72 -5.38 -13.00
C GLU A 84 1.67 -6.22 -13.73
N GLY A 85 0.79 -5.57 -14.49
CA GLY A 85 -0.18 -6.23 -15.36
C GLY A 85 -1.56 -5.59 -15.38
N HIS A 86 -1.82 -4.58 -14.55
CA HIS A 86 -2.99 -3.72 -14.72
C HIS A 86 -2.72 -2.66 -15.78
N GLU A 87 -3.78 -2.18 -16.44
CA GLU A 87 -3.67 -1.05 -17.37
C GLU A 87 -4.05 0.28 -16.71
N HIS A 88 -4.97 0.26 -15.72
CA HIS A 88 -5.37 1.46 -14.96
C HIS A 88 -5.85 1.10 -13.55
N LEU A 89 -4.95 1.19 -12.55
CA LEU A 89 -5.27 0.75 -11.19
C LEU A 89 -5.94 1.87 -10.38
N LEU A 90 -7.28 1.87 -10.42
CA LEU A 90 -8.13 2.82 -9.68
C LEU A 90 -8.90 2.17 -8.53
N TYR A 91 -8.89 0.84 -8.45
CA TYR A 91 -9.69 0.11 -7.47
C TYR A 91 -8.86 -0.23 -6.23
N PRO A 92 -9.54 -0.59 -5.12
CA PRO A 92 -8.87 -0.94 -3.89
C PRO A 92 -7.93 -2.14 -4.01
N VAL A 93 -6.86 -2.13 -3.22
CA VAL A 93 -5.94 -3.25 -3.03
C VAL A 93 -6.10 -3.81 -1.62
N PHE A 94 -6.10 -5.13 -1.46
CA PHE A 94 -6.28 -5.77 -0.16
C PHE A 94 -5.42 -7.03 -0.01
N PHE A 95 -5.02 -7.33 1.21
CA PHE A 95 -4.55 -8.66 1.57
C PHE A 95 -5.72 -9.61 1.83
N SER A 96 -5.51 -10.90 1.56
CA SER A 96 -6.38 -11.95 2.09
C SER A 96 -6.32 -11.98 3.62
N PRO A 97 -7.34 -12.52 4.32
CA PRO A 97 -7.36 -12.59 5.78
C PRO A 97 -6.19 -13.38 6.40
N ASP A 98 -5.61 -14.31 5.66
CA ASP A 98 -4.41 -15.06 6.06
C ASP A 98 -3.09 -14.40 5.64
N GLY A 99 -3.16 -13.25 4.95
CA GLY A 99 -2.02 -12.48 4.47
C GLY A 99 -1.25 -13.12 3.31
N SER A 100 -1.67 -14.27 2.80
CA SER A 100 -0.92 -15.04 1.79
C SER A 100 -1.11 -14.53 0.37
N LYS A 101 -2.19 -13.78 0.10
CA LYS A 101 -2.53 -13.24 -1.20
C LYS A 101 -2.80 -11.75 -1.15
N ILE A 102 -2.61 -11.11 -2.29
CA ILE A 102 -3.06 -9.74 -2.54
C ILE A 102 -4.11 -9.80 -3.64
N VAL A 103 -5.20 -9.07 -3.50
CA VAL A 103 -6.17 -8.83 -4.56
C VAL A 103 -6.10 -7.38 -5.01
N SER A 104 -6.13 -7.16 -6.31
CA SER A 104 -6.21 -5.84 -6.92
C SER A 104 -7.15 -5.86 -8.11
N GLY A 105 -7.73 -4.71 -8.41
CA GLY A 105 -8.62 -4.54 -9.56
C GLY A 105 -8.20 -3.37 -10.43
N ASP A 106 -8.51 -3.48 -11.72
CA ASP A 106 -8.72 -2.34 -12.61
C ASP A 106 -10.17 -2.35 -13.12
N GLY A 107 -10.51 -1.46 -14.04
CA GLY A 107 -11.87 -1.36 -14.59
C GLY A 107 -12.37 -2.63 -15.28
N ASN A 108 -11.46 -3.54 -15.66
CA ASN A 108 -11.74 -4.67 -16.53
C ASN A 108 -11.35 -6.02 -15.92
N THR A 109 -10.41 -6.04 -14.98
CA THR A 109 -9.77 -7.25 -14.46
C THR A 109 -9.62 -7.21 -12.94
N VAL A 110 -9.68 -8.40 -12.34
CA VAL A 110 -9.25 -8.64 -10.95
C VAL A 110 -8.05 -9.58 -11.01
N ARG A 111 -6.98 -9.24 -10.30
CA ARG A 111 -5.76 -10.03 -10.19
C ARG A 111 -5.57 -10.48 -8.75
N VAL A 112 -5.04 -11.69 -8.60
CA VAL A 112 -4.64 -12.27 -7.32
C VAL A 112 -3.16 -12.61 -7.40
N TRP A 113 -2.39 -12.05 -6.47
CA TRP A 113 -0.94 -12.17 -6.40
C TRP A 113 -0.53 -12.99 -5.18
N ASP A 114 0.64 -13.60 -5.25
CA ASP A 114 1.26 -14.21 -4.07
C ASP A 114 1.94 -13.12 -3.23
N ALA A 115 1.58 -13.00 -1.96
CA ALA A 115 2.10 -11.94 -1.09
C ALA A 115 3.58 -12.14 -0.68
N VAL A 116 4.17 -13.29 -1.01
CA VAL A 116 5.56 -13.65 -0.67
C VAL A 116 6.45 -13.63 -1.90
N THR A 117 5.95 -14.05 -3.06
CA THR A 117 6.77 -14.10 -4.29
C THR A 117 6.47 -13.01 -5.30
N GLY A 118 5.32 -12.35 -5.18
CA GLY A 118 4.77 -11.47 -6.23
C GLY A 118 4.00 -12.27 -7.26
#